data_AF-G5AC76-F1
#
_entry.id   AF-G5AC76-F1
#
_cell.length_a   1.000
_cell.length_b   1.000
_cell.length_c   1.000
_cell.angle_alpha   90.00
_cell.angle_beta   90.00
_cell.angle_gamma   90.00
#
_symmetry.space_group_name_H-M   'P 1'
#
loop_
_entity.id
_entity.type
_entity.pdbx_description
1 polymer ?
#
loop_
_entity_poly.entity_id
_entity_poly.type
_entity_poly.pdbx_seq_one_letter_code
_entity_poly.pdbx_strand_id
1 'polypeptide(L)'
;MPTITQLRAEIDRLNQPMADRTRVPSNLPKFTGKRGEDVREWLFQIENACRINNIPIEDASTRLPGIAGSAMEKPASGWFLHWSSTTRSEEHTWGIFREHVLQHFEASNYQAVLREKLQRLKQAADIETYNGKYSALIFRVEGMSVLDQVLCNANGLKPRTRSYVKLENPQTLSDAMDLAVKYEVTHFVEEARDRQPKRDKKFSSADQPHAQGKPFKGKPFRGKGRFKPRAEPKRAEGRTCFHCKKPGHIKTNCFLWKKEQEKQGNGQPRQ
;
A
#
# COMPACT_ATOMS: atom_id res chain seq x y z
N MET A 1 -36.87 -43.85 -46.25
CA MET A 1 -36.51 -44.20 -44.86
C MET A 1 -35.15 -43.60 -44.56
N PRO A 2 -34.98 -42.77 -43.52
CA PRO A 2 -33.66 -42.35 -43.07
C PRO A 2 -32.87 -43.55 -42.54
N THR A 3 -31.56 -43.56 -42.75
CA THR A 3 -30.66 -44.59 -42.22
C THR A 3 -30.40 -44.40 -40.73
N ILE A 4 -29.98 -45.47 -40.04
CA ILE A 4 -29.62 -45.42 -38.61
C ILE A 4 -28.55 -44.36 -38.32
N THR A 5 -27.61 -44.16 -39.25
CA THR A 5 -26.57 -43.11 -39.16
C THR A 5 -27.17 -41.70 -39.22
N GLN A 6 -28.14 -41.46 -40.11
CA GLN A 6 -28.82 -40.16 -40.22
C GLN A 6 -29.66 -39.86 -38.96
N LEU A 7 -30.34 -40.87 -38.40
CA LEU A 7 -31.09 -40.73 -37.16
C LEU A 7 -30.18 -40.40 -35.96
N ARG A 8 -29.01 -41.04 -35.87
CA ARG A 8 -28.01 -40.72 -34.82
C ARG A 8 -27.47 -39.30 -34.96
N ALA A 9 -27.08 -38.89 -36.17
CA ALA A 9 -26.57 -37.54 -36.43
C ALA A 9 -27.58 -36.44 -36.08
N GLU A 10 -28.88 -36.65 -36.34
CA GLU A 10 -29.91 -35.68 -35.97
C GLU A 10 -30.17 -35.66 -34.44
N ILE A 11 -30.10 -36.82 -33.76
CA ILE A 11 -30.14 -36.89 -32.29
C ILE A 11 -28.95 -36.13 -31.67
N ASP A 12 -27.74 -36.33 -32.19
CA ASP A 12 -26.53 -35.64 -31.70
C ASP A 12 -26.63 -34.12 -31.92
N ARG A 13 -27.15 -33.69 -33.07
CA ARG A 13 -27.41 -32.29 -33.41
C ARG A 13 -28.46 -31.64 -32.51
N LEU A 14 -29.50 -32.38 -32.11
CA LEU A 14 -30.52 -31.90 -31.16
C LEU A 14 -29.99 -31.86 -29.72
N ASN A 15 -29.06 -32.75 -29.37
CA ASN A 15 -28.42 -32.80 -28.04
C ASN A 15 -27.31 -31.75 -27.86
N GLN A 16 -26.59 -31.36 -28.91
CA GLN A 16 -25.57 -30.30 -28.87
C GLN A 16 -26.01 -29.02 -28.13
N PRO A 17 -27.13 -28.35 -28.47
CA PRO A 17 -27.56 -27.15 -27.76
C PRO A 17 -27.95 -27.40 -26.30
N MET A 18 -28.32 -28.63 -25.90
CA MET A 18 -28.53 -28.98 -24.49
C MET A 18 -27.21 -29.19 -23.75
N ALA A 19 -26.21 -29.78 -24.40
CA ALA A 19 -24.85 -29.93 -23.87
C ALA A 19 -24.17 -28.55 -23.68
N ASP A 20 -24.27 -27.63 -24.64
CA ASP A 20 -23.70 -26.29 -24.52
C ASP A 20 -24.40 -25.45 -23.43
N ARG A 21 -25.73 -25.61 -23.26
CA ARG A 21 -26.49 -25.00 -22.15
C ARG A 21 -26.10 -25.52 -20.77
N THR A 22 -25.52 -26.71 -20.67
CA THR A 22 -25.11 -27.33 -19.38
C THR A 22 -23.62 -27.18 -19.09
N ARG A 23 -22.79 -26.85 -20.09
CA ARG A 23 -21.33 -26.74 -19.96
C ARG A 23 -20.87 -25.54 -19.11
N VAL A 24 -20.48 -25.80 -17.85
CA VAL A 24 -19.82 -24.81 -16.99
C VAL A 24 -18.40 -24.53 -17.51
N PRO A 25 -17.91 -23.27 -17.50
CA PRO A 25 -16.52 -22.97 -17.86
C PRO A 25 -15.51 -23.75 -17.02
N SER A 26 -14.49 -24.32 -17.65
CA SER A 26 -13.35 -24.92 -16.94
C SER A 26 -12.45 -23.83 -16.34
N ASN A 27 -11.81 -24.13 -15.21
CA ASN A 27 -10.83 -23.25 -14.54
C ASN A 27 -11.38 -21.88 -14.10
N LEU A 28 -12.59 -21.86 -13.52
CA LEU A 28 -13.14 -20.66 -12.88
C LEU A 28 -12.24 -20.17 -11.72
N PRO A 29 -12.06 -18.84 -11.58
CA PRO A 29 -11.28 -18.24 -10.48
C PRO A 29 -11.93 -18.58 -9.14
N LYS A 30 -11.13 -19.10 -8.20
CA LYS A 30 -11.61 -19.46 -6.85
C LYS A 30 -11.76 -18.23 -5.97
N PHE A 31 -12.81 -18.20 -5.15
CA PHE A 31 -13.07 -17.13 -4.19
C PHE A 31 -13.38 -17.70 -2.81
N THR A 32 -12.62 -17.29 -1.80
CA THR A 32 -12.82 -17.77 -0.43
C THR A 32 -13.60 -16.77 0.43
N GLY A 33 -13.72 -15.51 -0.01
CA GLY A 33 -14.35 -14.43 0.75
C GLY A 33 -13.49 -13.93 1.92
N LYS A 34 -12.18 -14.22 1.90
CA LYS A 34 -11.25 -13.80 2.95
C LYS A 34 -10.81 -12.35 2.76
N ARG A 35 -10.47 -11.70 3.88
CA ARG A 35 -9.87 -10.36 3.89
C ARG A 35 -8.65 -10.30 2.98
N GLY A 36 -8.72 -9.45 1.95
CA GLY A 36 -7.65 -9.23 0.98
C GLY A 36 -8.02 -9.63 -0.45
N GLU A 37 -9.01 -10.51 -0.62
CA GLU A 37 -9.64 -10.78 -1.92
C GLU A 37 -10.52 -9.57 -2.33
N ASP A 38 -10.59 -9.29 -3.64
CA ASP A 38 -11.45 -8.25 -4.20
C ASP A 38 -12.62 -8.93 -4.94
N VAL A 39 -13.83 -8.78 -4.39
CA VAL A 39 -15.05 -9.40 -4.92
C VAL A 39 -15.44 -8.83 -6.30
N ARG A 40 -15.13 -7.56 -6.60
CA ARG A 40 -15.37 -6.97 -7.92
C ARG A 40 -14.44 -7.56 -8.97
N GLU A 41 -13.18 -7.73 -8.60
CA GLU A 41 -12.17 -8.37 -9.45
C GLU A 41 -12.54 -9.83 -9.75
N TRP A 42 -12.98 -10.59 -8.73
CA TRP A 42 -13.47 -11.95 -8.91
C TRP A 42 -14.72 -12.03 -9.80
N LEU A 43 -15.74 -11.20 -9.55
CA LEU A 43 -16.95 -11.14 -10.39
C LEU A 43 -16.60 -10.86 -11.85
N PHE A 44 -15.72 -9.89 -12.12
CA PHE A 44 -15.25 -9.59 -13.47
C PHE A 44 -14.56 -10.79 -14.13
N GLN A 45 -13.73 -11.53 -13.39
CA GLN A 45 -13.08 -12.73 -13.90
C GLN A 45 -14.08 -13.87 -14.20
N ILE A 46 -15.12 -14.05 -13.37
CA ILE A 46 -16.24 -14.99 -13.63
C ILE A 46 -16.98 -14.59 -14.91
N GLU A 47 -17.37 -13.32 -15.05
CA GLU A 47 -18.04 -12.84 -16.26
C GLU A 47 -17.17 -13.01 -17.50
N ASN A 48 -15.87 -12.76 -17.41
CA ASN A 48 -14.94 -12.94 -18.52
C ASN A 48 -14.82 -14.41 -18.93
N ALA A 49 -14.70 -15.33 -17.96
CA ALA A 49 -14.70 -16.78 -18.24
C ALA A 49 -16.01 -17.23 -18.91
N CYS A 50 -17.15 -16.70 -18.47
CA CYS A 50 -18.45 -16.93 -19.10
C CYS A 50 -18.51 -16.40 -20.54
N ARG A 51 -18.08 -15.15 -20.80
CA ARG A 51 -18.01 -14.57 -22.16
C ARG A 51 -17.17 -15.43 -23.12
N ILE A 52 -16.00 -15.87 -22.68
CA ILE A 52 -15.10 -16.75 -23.46
C ILE A 52 -15.78 -18.09 -23.82
N ASN A 53 -16.71 -18.56 -22.98
CA ASN A 53 -17.47 -19.80 -23.20
C ASN A 53 -18.85 -19.54 -23.84
N ASN A 54 -19.05 -18.39 -24.51
CA ASN A 54 -20.30 -17.98 -25.16
C ASN A 54 -21.53 -17.94 -24.23
N ILE A 55 -21.32 -17.67 -22.94
CA ILE A 55 -22.40 -17.49 -21.96
C ILE A 55 -22.70 -15.98 -21.86
N PRO A 56 -23.91 -15.52 -22.26
CA PRO A 56 -24.26 -14.11 -22.19
C PRO A 56 -24.34 -13.61 -20.75
N ILE A 57 -23.88 -12.38 -20.52
CA ILE A 57 -23.87 -11.71 -19.22
C ILE A 57 -25.07 -10.76 -19.18
N GLU A 58 -26.19 -11.28 -18.70
CA GLU A 58 -27.46 -10.57 -18.58
C GLU A 58 -27.91 -10.62 -17.12
N ASP A 59 -28.39 -9.51 -16.56
CA ASP A 59 -28.80 -9.46 -15.15
C ASP A 59 -29.97 -10.41 -14.85
N ALA A 60 -30.83 -10.73 -15.83
CA ALA A 60 -31.90 -11.71 -15.70
C ALA A 60 -31.43 -13.19 -15.73
N SER A 61 -30.15 -13.46 -15.98
CA SER A 61 -29.64 -14.83 -16.15
C SER A 61 -29.67 -15.63 -14.85
N THR A 62 -30.46 -16.70 -14.82
CA THR A 62 -30.55 -17.64 -13.68
C THR A 62 -29.40 -18.64 -13.62
N ARG A 63 -28.59 -18.73 -14.69
CA ARG A 63 -27.46 -19.67 -14.79
C ARG A 63 -26.19 -19.14 -14.12
N LEU A 64 -25.94 -17.85 -14.20
CA LEU A 64 -24.69 -17.23 -13.71
C LEU A 64 -24.49 -17.35 -12.19
N PRO A 65 -25.50 -17.21 -11.31
CA PRO A 65 -25.34 -17.45 -9.88
C PRO A 65 -24.83 -18.86 -9.56
N GLY A 66 -25.32 -19.90 -10.27
CA GLY A 66 -24.84 -21.27 -10.11
C GLY A 66 -23.38 -21.47 -10.57
N ILE A 67 -22.99 -20.83 -11.68
CA ILE A 67 -21.61 -20.84 -12.16
C ILE A 67 -20.69 -20.16 -11.14
N ALA A 68 -21.03 -18.96 -10.69
CA ALA A 68 -20.27 -18.23 -9.68
C ALA A 68 -20.17 -19.02 -8.36
N GLY A 69 -21.29 -19.55 -7.86
CA GLY A 69 -21.34 -20.39 -6.66
C GLY A 69 -20.46 -21.63 -6.72
N SER A 70 -20.33 -22.27 -7.90
CA SER A 70 -19.41 -23.41 -8.11
C SER A 70 -17.91 -23.06 -7.98
N ALA A 71 -17.58 -21.78 -8.07
CA ALA A 71 -16.24 -21.25 -7.91
C ALA A 71 -15.96 -20.69 -6.50
N MET A 72 -16.99 -20.61 -5.64
CA MET A 72 -16.85 -20.18 -4.25
C MET A 72 -16.37 -21.35 -3.37
N GLU A 73 -15.33 -21.10 -2.58
CA GLU A 73 -14.72 -22.04 -1.64
C GLU A 73 -14.96 -21.61 -0.19
N LYS A 74 -14.56 -22.43 0.79
CA LYS A 74 -14.78 -22.11 2.21
C LYS A 74 -13.92 -20.90 2.64
N PRO A 75 -14.48 -19.92 3.39
CA PRO A 75 -15.86 -19.86 3.92
C PRO A 75 -16.96 -19.39 2.96
N ALA A 76 -16.67 -18.65 1.89
CA ALA A 76 -17.67 -18.06 1.00
C ALA A 76 -18.74 -19.02 0.44
N SER A 77 -18.40 -20.29 0.20
CA SER A 77 -19.35 -21.33 -0.22
C SER A 77 -20.52 -21.51 0.77
N GLY A 78 -20.32 -21.24 2.06
CA GLY A 78 -21.36 -21.29 3.08
C GLY A 78 -22.36 -20.14 2.98
N TRP A 79 -21.90 -18.95 2.58
CA TRP A 79 -22.78 -17.83 2.25
C TRP A 79 -23.61 -18.15 0.99
N PHE A 80 -23.00 -18.73 -0.05
CA PHE A 80 -23.73 -19.09 -1.27
C PHE A 80 -24.86 -20.10 -1.00
N LEU A 81 -24.61 -21.09 -0.14
CA LEU A 81 -25.63 -22.04 0.31
C LEU A 81 -26.79 -21.32 1.02
N HIS A 82 -26.48 -20.38 1.94
CA HIS A 82 -27.48 -19.60 2.66
C HIS A 82 -28.30 -18.70 1.73
N TRP A 83 -27.64 -17.96 0.82
CA TRP A 83 -28.28 -17.12 -0.19
C TRP A 83 -29.23 -17.95 -1.07
N SER A 84 -28.77 -19.10 -1.57
CA SER A 84 -29.56 -19.98 -2.44
C SER A 84 -30.76 -20.62 -1.74
N SER A 85 -30.71 -20.80 -0.41
CA SER A 85 -31.82 -21.39 0.35
C SER A 85 -32.82 -20.38 0.91
N THR A 86 -32.49 -19.09 0.90
CA THR A 86 -33.32 -18.02 1.52
C THR A 86 -33.87 -17.00 0.53
N THR A 87 -33.18 -16.78 -0.59
CA THR A 87 -33.65 -15.95 -1.72
C THR A 87 -34.82 -16.64 -2.43
N ARG A 88 -35.79 -15.92 -2.99
CA ARG A 88 -36.90 -16.56 -3.73
C ARG A 88 -36.41 -17.10 -5.07
N SER A 89 -37.01 -18.17 -5.59
CA SER A 89 -36.61 -18.78 -6.88
C SER A 89 -36.60 -17.77 -8.05
N GLU A 90 -37.54 -16.83 -8.05
CA GLU A 90 -37.67 -15.75 -9.06
C GLU A 90 -36.54 -14.69 -8.96
N GLU A 91 -35.91 -14.58 -7.78
CA GLU A 91 -34.84 -13.64 -7.47
C GLU A 91 -33.44 -14.24 -7.70
N HIS A 92 -33.34 -15.52 -8.09
CA HIS A 92 -32.07 -16.19 -8.43
C HIS A 92 -31.50 -15.73 -9.79
N THR A 93 -31.41 -14.42 -9.98
CA THR A 93 -30.91 -13.77 -11.19
C THR A 93 -29.51 -13.22 -10.95
N TRP A 94 -28.76 -12.98 -12.03
CA TRP A 94 -27.39 -12.46 -11.94
C TRP A 94 -27.32 -11.06 -11.31
N GLY A 95 -28.30 -10.19 -11.56
CA GLY A 95 -28.36 -8.85 -10.98
C GLY A 95 -28.48 -8.89 -9.45
N ILE A 96 -29.45 -9.64 -8.92
CA ILE A 96 -29.66 -9.81 -7.48
C ILE A 96 -28.47 -10.53 -6.83
N PHE A 97 -27.90 -11.55 -7.49
CA PHE A 97 -26.69 -12.20 -6.98
C PHE A 97 -25.51 -11.22 -6.88
N ARG A 98 -25.27 -10.40 -7.89
CA ARG A 98 -24.22 -9.36 -7.89
C ARG A 98 -24.44 -8.35 -6.76
N GLU A 99 -25.66 -7.88 -6.56
CA GLU A 99 -25.99 -6.97 -5.47
C GLU A 99 -25.69 -7.61 -4.10
N HIS A 100 -26.23 -8.80 -3.83
CA HIS A 100 -26.09 -9.46 -2.52
C HIS A 100 -24.64 -9.90 -2.25
N VAL A 101 -23.89 -10.36 -3.26
CA VAL A 101 -22.49 -10.80 -3.07
C VAL A 101 -21.55 -9.60 -2.85
N LEU A 102 -21.81 -8.46 -3.51
CA LEU A 102 -21.13 -7.21 -3.20
C LEU A 102 -21.50 -6.75 -1.79
N GLN A 103 -22.79 -6.68 -1.44
CA GLN A 103 -23.22 -6.25 -0.11
C GLN A 103 -22.60 -7.08 1.03
N HIS A 104 -22.34 -8.38 0.82
CA HIS A 104 -21.77 -9.26 1.84
C HIS A 104 -20.23 -9.26 1.89
N PHE A 105 -19.55 -9.25 0.75
CA PHE A 105 -18.09 -9.40 0.69
C PHE A 105 -17.32 -8.11 0.36
N GLU A 106 -17.97 -7.09 -0.17
CA GLU A 106 -17.35 -5.78 -0.32
C GLU A 106 -17.20 -5.13 1.06
N ALA A 107 -16.01 -4.62 1.34
CA ALA A 107 -15.80 -3.82 2.54
C ALA A 107 -16.60 -2.52 2.42
N SER A 108 -17.42 -2.19 3.41
CA SER A 108 -18.22 -0.94 3.43
C SER A 108 -17.38 0.34 3.29
N ASN A 109 -16.06 0.25 3.50
CA ASN A 109 -15.08 1.31 3.28
C ASN A 109 -14.16 1.08 2.05
N TYR A 110 -14.57 0.27 1.06
CA TYR A 110 -13.77 -0.13 -0.12
C TYR A 110 -13.05 1.05 -0.79
N GLN A 111 -13.79 2.09 -1.17
CA GLN A 111 -13.24 3.31 -1.77
C GLN A 111 -12.24 4.05 -0.85
N ALA A 112 -12.43 4.00 0.48
CA ALA A 112 -11.47 4.57 1.42
C ALA A 112 -10.20 3.72 1.53
N VAL A 113 -10.32 2.39 1.54
CA VAL A 113 -9.18 1.44 1.56
C VAL A 113 -8.34 1.56 0.29
N LEU A 114 -8.95 1.72 -0.89
CA LEU A 114 -8.22 1.96 -2.14
C LEU A 114 -7.44 3.27 -2.10
N ARG A 115 -8.06 4.37 -1.65
CA ARG A 115 -7.38 5.67 -1.51
C ARG A 115 -6.26 5.64 -0.45
N GLU A 116 -6.46 4.93 0.67
CA GLU A 116 -5.43 4.71 1.70
C GLU A 116 -4.24 3.91 1.13
N LYS A 117 -4.51 2.85 0.34
CA LYS A 117 -3.47 2.09 -0.38
C LYS A 117 -2.69 2.97 -1.36
N LEU A 118 -3.37 3.81 -2.15
CA LEU A 118 -2.72 4.76 -3.07
C LEU A 118 -1.82 5.76 -2.33
N GLN A 119 -2.31 6.40 -1.27
CA GLN A 119 -1.53 7.37 -0.49
C GLN A 119 -0.28 6.75 0.16
N ARG A 120 -0.38 5.49 0.60
CA ARG A 120 0.73 4.72 1.18
C ARG A 120 1.66 4.10 0.13
N LEU A 121 1.27 3.98 -1.13
CA LEU A 121 2.09 3.38 -2.17
C LEU A 121 3.35 4.22 -2.40
N LYS A 122 4.52 3.60 -2.25
CA LYS A 122 5.84 4.19 -2.53
C LYS A 122 6.62 3.33 -3.51
N GLN A 123 7.39 3.97 -4.38
CA GLN A 123 8.32 3.34 -5.30
C GLN A 123 9.49 2.73 -4.49
N ALA A 124 9.40 1.41 -4.23
CA ALA A 124 10.40 0.66 -3.47
C ALA A 124 11.44 -0.05 -4.35
N ALA A 125 11.09 -0.32 -5.61
CA ALA A 125 11.91 -1.03 -6.59
C ALA A 125 12.08 -0.16 -7.84
N ASP A 126 11.90 -0.76 -9.02
CA ASP A 126 11.80 -0.08 -10.31
C ASP A 126 10.49 0.73 -10.46
N ILE A 127 10.44 1.52 -11.53
CA ILE A 127 9.32 2.42 -11.84
C ILE A 127 8.12 1.70 -12.45
N GLU A 128 8.33 0.62 -13.22
CA GLU A 128 7.27 -0.14 -13.89
C GLU A 128 6.40 -0.87 -12.86
N THR A 129 7.03 -1.54 -11.89
CA THR A 129 6.39 -2.15 -10.73
C THR A 129 5.60 -1.13 -9.90
N TYR A 130 6.10 0.11 -9.76
CA TYR A 130 5.38 1.17 -9.05
C TYR A 130 4.16 1.64 -9.85
N ASN A 131 4.33 1.97 -11.13
CA ASN A 131 3.25 2.43 -12.01
C ASN A 131 2.18 1.36 -12.17
N GLY A 132 2.54 0.09 -12.37
CA GLY A 132 1.60 -1.04 -12.42
C GLY A 132 0.76 -1.19 -11.15
N LYS A 133 1.39 -1.08 -9.97
CA LYS A 133 0.66 -1.09 -8.68
C LYS A 133 -0.23 0.15 -8.50
N TYR A 134 0.19 1.30 -9.00
CA TYR A 134 -0.61 2.52 -8.96
C TYR A 134 -1.84 2.40 -9.87
N SER A 135 -1.64 2.01 -11.13
CA SER A 135 -2.69 1.78 -12.13
C SER A 135 -3.72 0.75 -11.65
N ALA A 136 -3.26 -0.38 -11.13
CA ALA A 136 -4.13 -1.43 -10.59
C ALA A 136 -5.02 -0.96 -9.43
N LEU A 137 -4.63 0.08 -8.68
CA LEU A 137 -5.45 0.68 -7.64
C LEU A 137 -6.35 1.79 -8.18
N ILE A 138 -5.82 2.73 -8.97
CA ILE A 138 -6.55 3.93 -9.38
C ILE A 138 -7.72 3.63 -10.32
N PHE A 139 -7.62 2.62 -11.18
CA PHE A 139 -8.74 2.22 -12.06
C PHE A 139 -9.97 1.69 -11.30
N ARG A 140 -9.85 1.41 -10.00
CA ARG A 140 -10.96 1.03 -9.11
C ARG A 140 -11.46 2.18 -8.23
N VAL A 141 -10.78 3.33 -8.23
CA VAL A 141 -11.15 4.49 -7.41
C VAL A 141 -12.12 5.39 -8.15
N GLU A 142 -13.28 5.61 -7.55
CA GLU A 142 -14.30 6.50 -8.08
C GLU A 142 -14.03 7.96 -7.68
N GLY A 143 -14.38 8.92 -8.54
CA GLY A 143 -14.43 10.34 -8.19
C GLY A 143 -13.12 11.02 -7.76
N MET A 144 -11.94 10.45 -8.01
CA MET A 144 -10.66 11.13 -7.74
C MET A 144 -10.31 12.07 -8.90
N SER A 145 -10.06 13.36 -8.60
CA SER A 145 -9.70 14.34 -9.62
C SER A 145 -8.38 13.99 -10.30
N VAL A 146 -8.21 14.35 -11.58
CA VAL A 146 -6.96 14.10 -12.32
C VAL A 146 -5.75 14.74 -11.62
N LEU A 147 -5.95 15.93 -11.03
CA LEU A 147 -4.93 16.61 -10.22
C LEU A 147 -4.51 15.78 -9.00
N ASP A 148 -5.45 15.19 -8.28
CA ASP A 148 -5.16 14.32 -7.13
C ASP A 148 -4.48 13.02 -7.55
N GLN A 149 -4.85 12.45 -8.71
CA GLN A 149 -4.18 11.28 -9.28
C GLN A 149 -2.70 11.57 -9.57
N VAL A 150 -2.42 12.62 -10.33
CA VAL A 150 -1.06 13.08 -10.66
C VAL A 150 -0.27 13.40 -9.39
N LEU A 151 -0.84 14.17 -8.46
CA LEU A 151 -0.18 14.54 -7.21
C LEU A 151 0.11 13.33 -6.32
N CYS A 152 -0.83 12.38 -6.21
CA CYS A 152 -0.66 11.16 -5.43
C CYS A 152 0.40 10.24 -6.04
N ASN A 153 0.40 10.05 -7.36
CA ASN A 153 1.44 9.32 -8.08
C ASN A 153 2.83 9.95 -7.85
N ALA A 154 2.98 11.25 -8.15
CA ALA A 154 4.25 11.96 -7.96
C ALA A 154 4.73 11.90 -6.49
N ASN A 155 3.83 11.96 -5.51
CA ASN A 155 4.16 11.82 -4.08
C ASN A 155 4.57 10.38 -3.66
N GLY A 156 4.34 9.38 -4.50
CA GLY A 156 4.80 8.00 -4.28
C GLY A 156 6.20 7.71 -4.84
N LEU A 157 6.64 8.47 -5.84
CA LEU A 157 7.95 8.32 -6.49
C LEU A 157 9.14 8.61 -5.57
N LYS A 158 10.30 8.04 -5.94
CA LYS A 158 11.62 8.32 -5.34
C LYS A 158 11.92 9.83 -5.37
N PRO A 159 12.71 10.38 -4.42
CA PRO A 159 12.90 11.83 -4.29
C PRO A 159 13.42 12.58 -5.53
N ARG A 160 14.33 11.96 -6.30
CA ARG A 160 14.90 12.54 -7.53
C ARG A 160 13.85 12.55 -8.64
N THR A 161 13.29 11.39 -8.98
CA THR A 161 12.21 11.17 -9.95
C THR A 161 10.99 12.06 -9.67
N ARG A 162 10.55 12.14 -8.41
CA ARG A 162 9.48 13.05 -7.97
C ARG A 162 9.76 14.52 -8.26
N SER A 163 11.00 14.98 -8.02
CA SER A 163 11.37 16.38 -8.25
C SER A 163 11.30 16.72 -9.75
N TYR A 164 11.74 15.81 -10.61
CA TYR A 164 11.62 15.95 -12.07
C TYR A 164 10.16 16.01 -12.52
N VAL A 165 9.35 15.00 -12.15
CA VAL A 165 7.93 14.94 -12.53
C VAL A 165 7.15 16.17 -12.06
N LYS A 166 7.45 16.70 -10.86
CA LYS A 166 6.80 17.92 -10.36
C LYS A 166 7.26 19.21 -11.04
N LEU A 167 8.49 19.26 -11.55
CA LEU A 167 9.00 20.42 -12.30
C LEU A 167 8.31 20.56 -13.66
N GLU A 168 8.10 19.42 -14.33
CA GLU A 168 7.49 19.33 -15.67
C GLU A 168 5.96 19.52 -15.63
N ASN A 169 5.34 19.50 -14.44
CA ASN A 169 3.93 19.81 -14.19
C ASN A 169 2.92 19.09 -15.15
N PRO A 170 2.95 17.74 -15.22
CA PRO A 170 2.07 16.97 -16.08
C PRO A 170 0.58 17.21 -15.78
N GLN A 171 -0.24 17.24 -16.84
CA GLN A 171 -1.68 17.47 -16.73
C GLN A 171 -2.49 16.17 -16.67
N THR A 172 -1.92 15.04 -17.09
CA THR A 172 -2.54 13.71 -16.98
C THR A 172 -1.69 12.73 -16.19
N LEU A 173 -2.33 11.65 -15.71
CA LEU A 173 -1.62 10.55 -15.05
C LEU A 173 -0.65 9.83 -15.99
N SER A 174 -0.96 9.76 -17.30
CA SER A 174 -0.05 9.15 -18.29
C SER A 174 1.23 9.97 -18.39
N ASP A 175 1.12 11.29 -18.62
CA ASP A 175 2.29 12.17 -18.73
C ASP A 175 3.19 12.05 -17.47
N ALA A 176 2.58 11.97 -16.28
CA ALA A 176 3.31 11.81 -15.02
C ALA A 176 4.08 10.47 -14.94
N MET A 177 3.47 9.38 -15.42
CA MET A 177 4.12 8.06 -15.49
C MET A 177 5.23 8.03 -16.56
N ASP A 178 4.99 8.62 -17.73
CA ASP A 178 5.94 8.67 -18.84
C ASP A 178 7.17 9.53 -18.49
N LEU A 179 6.98 10.66 -17.81
CA LEU A 179 8.07 11.48 -17.28
C LEU A 179 8.88 10.75 -16.20
N ALA A 180 8.23 9.94 -15.36
CA ALA A 180 8.93 9.14 -14.36
C ALA A 180 9.80 8.04 -15.00
N VAL A 181 9.29 7.34 -16.01
CA VAL A 181 10.04 6.35 -16.80
C VAL A 181 11.21 7.01 -17.52
N LYS A 182 10.97 8.12 -18.23
CA LYS A 182 11.99 8.91 -18.94
C LYS A 182 13.14 9.34 -18.00
N TYR A 183 12.83 9.75 -16.78
CA TYR A 183 13.84 10.12 -15.80
C TYR A 183 14.70 8.93 -15.37
N GLU A 184 14.08 7.82 -14.99
CA GLU A 184 14.79 6.62 -14.50
C GLU A 184 15.70 6.03 -15.60
N VAL A 185 15.21 5.96 -16.85
CA VAL A 185 16.02 5.51 -18.01
C VAL A 185 17.26 6.40 -18.22
N THR A 186 17.11 7.71 -18.07
CA THR A 186 18.22 8.66 -18.31
C THR A 186 19.18 8.83 -17.12
N HIS A 187 18.75 8.49 -15.90
CA HIS A 187 19.51 8.74 -14.65
C HIS A 187 19.84 7.49 -13.82
N PHE A 188 19.58 6.28 -14.34
CA PHE A 188 19.78 4.98 -13.68
C PHE A 188 21.15 4.80 -12.97
N VAL A 189 22.20 5.42 -13.51
CA VAL A 189 23.59 5.28 -13.02
C VAL A 189 23.87 6.09 -11.75
N GLU A 190 23.07 7.10 -11.40
CA GLU A 190 23.36 7.96 -10.24
C GLU A 190 23.11 7.28 -8.88
N GLU A 191 22.12 6.39 -8.77
CA GLU A 191 21.74 5.76 -7.49
C GLU A 191 22.86 4.88 -6.90
N ALA A 192 23.73 4.33 -7.75
CA ALA A 192 24.93 3.59 -7.32
C ALA A 192 26.03 4.50 -6.76
N ARG A 193 26.09 5.77 -7.19
CA ARG A 193 27.11 6.75 -6.77
C ARG A 193 26.76 7.40 -5.43
N ASP A 194 25.48 7.67 -5.17
CA ASP A 194 24.99 8.21 -3.89
C ASP A 194 25.18 7.23 -2.69
N ARG A 195 25.39 5.94 -2.95
CA ARG A 195 25.68 4.93 -1.92
C ARG A 195 27.16 4.88 -1.49
N GLN A 196 28.05 5.65 -2.11
CA GLN A 196 29.43 5.80 -1.62
C GLN A 196 29.41 6.50 -0.25
N PRO A 197 29.93 5.87 0.83
CA PRO A 197 30.08 6.56 2.10
C PRO A 197 31.00 7.76 1.89
N LYS A 198 30.55 8.95 2.30
CA LYS A 198 31.44 10.12 2.41
C LYS A 198 32.56 9.75 3.39
N ARG A 199 33.72 9.38 2.85
CA ARG A 199 34.95 9.25 3.64
C ARG A 199 35.25 10.63 4.21
N ASP A 200 35.07 10.77 5.52
CA ASP A 200 35.40 11.99 6.25
C ASP A 200 36.89 12.31 6.04
N LYS A 201 37.17 13.29 5.17
CA LYS A 201 38.50 13.88 5.03
C LYS A 201 38.81 14.68 6.31
N LYS A 202 39.32 13.99 7.32
CA LYS A 202 40.01 14.64 8.44
C LYS A 202 41.22 15.39 7.90
N PHE A 203 41.09 16.70 7.77
CA PHE A 203 42.25 17.58 7.70
C PHE A 203 42.90 17.63 9.08
N SER A 204 44.04 16.97 9.21
CA SER A 204 44.94 17.14 10.36
C SER A 204 45.89 18.29 10.03
N SER A 205 45.65 19.47 10.60
CA SER A 205 46.65 20.55 10.64
C SER A 205 47.36 20.52 11.98
N ALA A 206 48.68 20.37 11.96
CA ALA A 206 49.53 20.44 13.14
C ALA A 206 49.85 21.90 13.54
N ASP A 207 50.35 22.06 14.76
CA ASP A 207 50.59 23.34 15.45
C ASP A 207 51.49 24.36 14.73
N GLN A 208 51.22 25.66 14.97
CA GLN A 208 52.14 26.49 15.78
C GLN A 208 51.44 27.75 16.36
N PRO A 209 51.96 28.37 17.46
CA PRO A 209 51.29 29.45 18.20
C PRO A 209 52.00 30.81 18.15
N HIS A 210 51.26 31.94 18.24
CA HIS A 210 51.65 33.08 19.10
C HIS A 210 50.60 34.20 19.30
N ALA A 211 50.66 34.80 20.49
CA ALA A 211 50.44 36.21 20.88
C ALA A 211 49.13 37.01 20.60
N GLN A 212 48.47 37.34 21.73
CA GLN A 212 48.04 38.69 22.18
C GLN A 212 47.04 39.56 21.37
N GLY A 213 45.96 39.97 22.05
CA GLY A 213 45.07 41.07 21.64
C GLY A 213 43.71 41.08 22.37
N LYS A 214 43.52 41.96 23.36
CA LYS A 214 42.20 42.27 23.97
C LYS A 214 41.71 43.66 23.46
N PRO A 215 40.55 44.18 23.89
CA PRO A 215 39.20 43.75 23.51
C PRO A 215 38.36 44.95 22.99
N PHE A 216 37.20 44.74 22.36
CA PHE A 216 36.22 45.84 22.21
C PHE A 216 34.78 45.47 22.59
N LYS A 217 34.10 46.43 23.23
CA LYS A 217 32.78 46.30 23.87
C LYS A 217 31.65 46.55 22.87
N GLY A 218 30.53 45.83 23.02
CA GLY A 218 29.29 46.12 22.27
C GLY A 218 28.09 45.28 22.75
N LYS A 219 27.28 45.85 23.65
CA LYS A 219 25.99 45.34 24.18
C LYS A 219 25.24 46.52 24.84
N PRO A 220 23.91 46.46 25.10
CA PRO A 220 22.85 45.62 24.53
C PRO A 220 21.50 46.36 24.23
N PHE A 221 20.54 45.73 23.53
CA PHE A 221 19.09 45.70 23.86
C PHE A 221 18.36 44.65 22.97
N ARG A 222 17.62 43.63 23.45
CA ARG A 222 16.27 43.55 24.11
C ARG A 222 15.12 43.83 23.11
N GLY A 223 14.11 43.00 22.83
CA GLY A 223 13.76 41.59 23.17
C GLY A 223 13.15 40.89 21.92
N LYS A 224 12.15 39.99 21.90
CA LYS A 224 11.32 39.21 22.87
C LYS A 224 10.70 37.98 22.10
N GLY A 225 10.46 36.83 22.75
CA GLY A 225 9.58 35.73 22.24
C GLY A 225 10.27 34.64 21.39
N ARG A 226 10.31 33.36 21.83
CA ARG A 226 9.35 32.24 21.55
C ARG A 226 9.34 31.81 20.06
N PHE A 227 9.60 30.56 19.66
CA PHE A 227 9.74 29.24 20.32
C PHE A 227 10.81 28.40 19.54
N LYS A 228 11.52 27.44 20.16
CA LYS A 228 12.46 26.54 19.43
C LYS A 228 12.00 25.07 19.50
N PRO A 229 12.07 24.30 18.39
CA PRO A 229 11.81 22.86 18.40
C PRO A 229 12.79 22.06 19.26
N ARG A 230 12.31 20.91 19.73
CA ARG A 230 12.99 19.95 20.62
C ARG A 230 14.23 19.37 19.95
N ALA A 231 15.41 19.59 20.54
CA ALA A 231 16.67 19.00 20.07
C ALA A 231 16.96 17.65 20.76
N GLU A 232 17.43 16.68 19.97
CA GLU A 232 17.89 15.37 20.45
C GLU A 232 19.14 15.47 21.34
N PRO A 233 19.38 14.50 22.24
CA PRO A 233 20.50 14.53 23.17
C PRO A 233 21.84 14.32 22.45
N LYS A 234 22.58 15.41 22.23
CA LYS A 234 23.98 15.36 21.79
C LYS A 234 24.84 14.61 22.82
N ARG A 235 25.74 13.78 22.29
CA ARG A 235 26.58 12.78 22.98
C ARG A 235 27.32 13.34 24.20
N ALA A 236 27.47 12.51 25.24
CA ALA A 236 28.05 12.88 26.53
C ALA A 236 29.59 12.93 26.55
N GLU A 237 30.22 13.36 25.45
CA GLU A 237 31.66 13.50 25.35
C GLU A 237 32.11 14.76 26.12
N GLY A 238 32.91 14.58 27.18
CA GLY A 238 33.60 15.67 27.90
C GLY A 238 32.98 16.17 29.21
N ARG A 239 31.85 15.63 29.70
CA ARG A 239 31.29 16.03 31.01
C ARG A 239 31.79 15.15 32.15
N THR A 240 32.30 15.77 33.23
CA THR A 240 32.69 15.11 34.48
C THR A 240 31.54 15.09 35.49
N CYS A 241 31.49 14.02 36.28
CA CYS A 241 30.46 13.84 37.29
C CYS A 241 30.73 14.72 38.52
N PHE A 242 29.78 15.60 38.86
CA PHE A 242 29.89 16.49 40.03
C PHE A 242 29.91 15.78 41.40
N HIS A 243 29.73 14.45 41.46
CA HIS A 243 29.83 13.67 42.69
C HIS A 243 31.17 12.92 42.76
N CYS A 244 31.45 12.03 41.81
CA CYS A 244 32.66 11.20 41.83
C CYS A 244 33.85 11.77 41.04
N LYS A 245 33.70 12.96 40.43
CA LYS A 245 34.69 13.69 39.60
C LYS A 245 35.21 12.96 38.34
N LYS A 246 34.78 11.73 38.05
CA LYS A 246 35.17 10.97 36.84
C LYS A 246 34.46 11.48 35.57
N PRO A 247 35.12 11.48 34.39
CA PRO A 247 34.52 11.84 33.12
C PRO A 247 33.49 10.82 32.61
N GLY A 248 32.71 11.21 31.60
CA GLY A 248 31.82 10.33 30.82
C GLY A 248 30.39 10.19 31.36
N HIS A 249 30.06 10.79 32.51
CA HIS A 249 28.71 10.80 33.05
C HIS A 249 28.44 12.01 33.95
N ILE A 250 27.16 12.29 34.21
CA ILE A 250 26.69 13.34 35.12
C ILE A 250 26.17 12.75 36.43
N LYS A 251 26.00 13.58 37.47
CA LYS A 251 25.62 13.14 38.84
C LYS A 251 24.38 12.23 38.89
N THR A 252 23.35 12.51 38.08
CA THR A 252 22.12 11.69 38.00
C THR A 252 22.36 10.26 37.51
N ASN A 253 23.44 10.04 36.75
CA ASN A 253 23.83 8.74 36.19
C ASN A 253 25.05 8.16 36.93
N CYS A 254 25.45 8.73 38.07
CA CYS A 254 26.57 8.22 38.87
C CYS A 254 26.13 7.02 39.72
N PHE A 255 26.81 5.88 39.54
CA PHE A 255 26.53 4.65 40.30
C PHE A 255 26.73 4.85 41.82
N LEU A 256 27.79 5.56 42.23
CA LEU A 256 28.06 5.84 43.65
C LEU A 256 26.95 6.70 44.28
N TRP A 257 26.49 7.75 43.56
CA TRP A 257 25.39 8.61 44.01
C TRP A 257 24.08 7.83 44.18
N LYS A 258 23.74 6.92 43.26
CA LYS A 258 22.54 6.07 43.39
C LYS A 258 22.63 5.13 44.59
N LYS A 259 23.79 4.49 44.80
CA LYS A 259 24.02 3.59 45.93
C LYS A 259 24.00 4.30 47.29
N GLU A 260 24.36 5.59 47.35
CA GLU A 260 24.19 6.43 48.55
C GLU A 260 22.71 6.76 48.81
N GLN A 261 21.94 7.09 47.77
CA GLN A 261 20.50 7.36 47.88
C GLN A 261 19.70 6.12 48.32
N GLU A 262 20.02 4.94 47.78
CA GLU A 262 19.40 3.66 48.17
C GLU A 262 19.63 3.33 49.65
N LYS A 263 20.78 3.71 50.23
CA LYS A 263 21.06 3.56 51.66
C LYS A 263 20.31 4.55 52.56
N GLN A 264 19.93 5.72 52.02
CA GLN A 264 19.16 6.73 52.77
C GLN A 264 17.64 6.53 52.64
N GLY A 265 17.17 5.88 51.57
CA GLY A 265 15.74 5.65 51.32
C GLY A 265 15.10 4.50 52.10
N ASN A 266 15.88 3.63 52.75
CA ASN A 266 15.38 2.39 53.35
C ASN A 266 15.01 2.52 54.86
N GLY A 267 14.63 3.73 55.29
CA GLY A 267 14.55 4.12 56.71
C GLY A 267 13.17 4.54 57.24
N GLN A 268 12.06 4.30 56.52
CA GLN A 268 10.70 4.57 57.02
C GLN A 268 9.72 3.45 56.61
N PRO A 269 9.07 2.75 57.56
CA PRO A 269 7.96 1.84 57.27
C PRO A 269 6.71 2.63 56.88
N ARG A 270 5.94 2.12 55.92
CA ARG A 270 4.60 2.63 55.62
C ARG A 270 3.59 2.10 56.64
N GLN A 271 2.88 3.01 57.30
CA GLN A 271 1.50 2.78 57.75
C GLN A 271 0.56 3.16 56.61
#